data_AF-A0A9D7TKU5-F1
#
_entry.id   AF-A0A9D7TKU5-F1
#
_cell.length_a   1.000
_cell.length_b   1.000
_cell.length_c   1.000
_cell.angle_alpha   90.00
_cell.angle_beta   90.00
_cell.angle_gamma   90.00
#
_symmetry.space_group_name_H-M   'P 1'
#
loop_
_entity.id
_entity.type
_entity.pdbx_description
1 polymer ?
#
loop_
_entity_poly.entity_id
_entity_poly.type
_entity_poly.pdbx_seq_one_letter_code
_entity_poly.pdbx_strand_id
1 'polypeptide(L)'
;MIYDSFAMNFDVDTDGCMTYGFIDKPSQIWDGTLPKLFQYAMNTSLIVVRTLEANLHLEEYLSGQLPLTWDVVFKNVFSLFKVLYPVMDAVIPFTEANWSNPFILNKMLVLIDVSNWNQPLYMPVTRDLSVQQQQLLQRWANQILHPTQNV
;
A
#
# COMPACT_ATOMS: atom_id res chain seq x y z
N MET A 1 -28.44 -3.96 -21.19
CA MET A 1 -28.17 -2.51 -21.30
C MET A 1 -26.84 -2.29 -20.59
N ILE A 2 -25.75 -2.16 -21.33
CA ILE A 2 -24.41 -1.91 -20.77
C ILE A 2 -24.41 -0.41 -20.44
N TYR A 3 -24.31 -0.06 -19.16
CA TYR A 3 -24.14 1.34 -18.74
C TYR A 3 -22.71 1.77 -19.06
N ASP A 4 -22.47 2.17 -20.31
CA ASP A 4 -21.13 2.49 -20.84
C ASP A 4 -20.70 3.94 -20.57
N SER A 5 -21.17 4.55 -19.47
CA SER A 5 -20.93 6.00 -19.24
C SER A 5 -21.04 6.49 -17.79
N PHE A 6 -21.16 5.61 -16.79
CA PHE A 6 -21.20 6.08 -15.40
C PHE A 6 -19.78 6.33 -14.89
N ALA A 7 -19.30 7.56 -15.07
CA ALA A 7 -18.06 8.03 -14.45
C ALA A 7 -18.31 8.28 -12.96
N MET A 8 -17.68 7.48 -12.11
CA MET A 8 -17.70 7.66 -10.66
C MET A 8 -16.44 8.38 -10.25
N ASN A 9 -16.60 9.59 -9.71
CA ASN A 9 -15.50 10.31 -9.10
C ASN A 9 -15.45 9.92 -7.62
N PHE A 10 -14.34 9.32 -7.22
CA PHE A 10 -14.05 9.00 -5.83
C PHE A 10 -13.24 10.17 -5.25
N ASP A 11 -13.71 10.72 -4.13
CA ASP A 11 -12.95 11.73 -3.39
C ASP A 11 -11.77 11.02 -2.71
N VAL A 12 -10.58 11.26 -3.25
CA VAL A 12 -9.30 10.67 -2.81
C VAL A 12 -8.40 11.73 -2.18
N ASP A 13 -8.95 12.91 -1.87
CA ASP A 13 -8.16 14.03 -1.33
C ASP A 13 -7.97 13.93 0.19
N THR A 14 -8.63 12.97 0.84
CA THR A 14 -8.52 12.74 2.28
C THR A 14 -8.16 11.29 2.59
N ASP A 15 -7.27 11.13 3.56
CA ASP A 15 -6.82 9.81 4.01
C ASP A 15 -7.96 9.08 4.70
N GLY A 16 -8.15 7.81 4.34
CA GLY A 16 -9.21 7.03 4.94
C GLY A 16 -9.58 5.78 4.19
N CYS A 17 -10.61 5.13 4.70
CA CYS A 17 -11.21 3.96 4.11
C CYS A 17 -12.68 4.27 3.85
N MET A 18 -13.03 4.44 2.57
CA MET A 18 -14.38 4.75 2.14
C MET A 18 -14.99 3.52 1.48
N THR A 19 -16.20 3.16 1.90
CA THR A 19 -16.94 2.03 1.32
C THR A 19 -18.08 2.58 0.48
N TYR A 20 -18.05 2.28 -0.81
CA TYR A 20 -19.09 2.65 -1.77
C TYR A 20 -19.98 1.44 -2.02
N GLY A 21 -21.28 1.59 -1.75
CA GLY A 21 -22.29 0.59 -2.05
C GLY A 21 -22.99 0.89 -3.37
N PHE A 22 -23.15 -0.13 -4.20
CA PHE A 22 -23.78 -0.04 -5.51
C PHE A 22 -25.10 -0.80 -5.55
N ILE A 23 -26.15 -0.07 -5.88
CA ILE A 23 -27.46 -0.62 -6.18
C ILE A 23 -27.40 -1.14 -7.62
N ASP A 24 -27.27 -2.45 -7.80
CA ASP A 24 -27.32 -3.12 -9.10
C ASP A 24 -28.71 -3.69 -9.42
N LYS A 25 -29.59 -3.78 -8.41
CA LYS A 25 -30.95 -4.31 -8.53
C LYS A 25 -31.99 -3.39 -7.90
N PRO A 26 -33.21 -3.29 -8.48
CA PRO A 26 -34.30 -2.50 -7.87
C PRO A 26 -34.68 -2.94 -6.44
N SER A 27 -34.42 -4.20 -6.08
CA SER A 27 -34.69 -4.74 -4.73
C SER A 27 -33.82 -4.14 -3.63
N GLN A 28 -32.70 -3.50 -4.00
CA GLN A 28 -31.74 -2.88 -3.07
C GLN A 28 -32.00 -1.38 -2.86
N ILE A 29 -33.01 -0.80 -3.51
CA ILE A 29 -33.38 0.60 -3.27
C ILE A 29 -33.86 0.72 -1.83
N TRP A 30 -33.11 1.48 -1.03
CA TRP A 30 -33.47 1.79 0.34
C TRP A 30 -34.56 2.87 0.35
N ASP A 31 -35.67 2.57 1.03
CA ASP A 31 -36.85 3.44 1.17
C ASP A 31 -36.86 4.23 2.49
N GLY A 32 -35.74 4.24 3.22
CA GLY A 32 -35.63 4.88 4.54
C GLY A 32 -36.00 3.96 5.71
N THR A 33 -36.46 2.72 5.47
CA THR A 33 -36.83 1.79 6.55
C THR A 33 -35.65 0.93 7.03
N LEU A 34 -35.63 0.59 8.32
CA LEU A 34 -34.57 -0.22 8.94
C LEU A 34 -34.42 -1.63 8.33
N PRO A 35 -35.50 -2.40 8.07
CA PRO A 35 -35.38 -3.74 7.49
C PRO A 35 -34.79 -3.72 6.08
N LYS A 36 -35.14 -2.71 5.27
CA LYS A 36 -34.60 -2.50 3.93
C LYS A 36 -33.15 -2.02 3.95
N LEU A 37 -32.73 -1.28 4.98
CA LEU A 37 -31.32 -0.93 5.20
C LEU A 37 -30.46 -2.19 5.38
N PHE A 38 -30.92 -3.15 6.19
CA PHE A 38 -30.22 -4.43 6.36
C PHE A 38 -30.21 -5.27 5.08
N GLN A 39 -31.32 -5.32 4.34
CA GLN A 39 -31.38 -6.01 3.04
C GLN A 39 -30.44 -5.37 2.01
N TYR A 40 -30.33 -4.04 2.01
CA TYR A 40 -29.37 -3.31 1.19
C TYR A 40 -27.94 -3.68 1.58
N ALA A 41 -27.57 -3.55 2.86
CA ALA A 41 -26.22 -3.82 3.34
C ALA A 41 -25.75 -5.27 3.06
N MET A 42 -26.65 -6.25 3.12
CA MET A 42 -26.32 -7.67 2.93
C MET A 42 -26.27 -8.10 1.47
N ASN A 43 -26.91 -7.37 0.55
CA ASN A 43 -27.03 -7.78 -0.86
C ASN A 43 -26.39 -6.79 -1.84
N THR A 44 -25.87 -5.66 -1.39
CA THR A 44 -25.24 -4.63 -2.25
C THR A 44 -23.83 -5.05 -2.67
N SER A 45 -23.43 -4.64 -3.87
CA SER A 45 -22.03 -4.77 -4.29
C SER A 45 -21.22 -3.65 -3.64
N LEU A 46 -20.10 -3.99 -3.02
CA LEU A 46 -19.26 -3.05 -2.28
C LEU A 46 -17.92 -2.86 -2.99
N ILE A 47 -17.49 -1.61 -3.13
CA ILE A 47 -16.09 -1.28 -3.40
C ILE A 47 -15.56 -0.56 -2.17
N VAL A 48 -14.46 -1.08 -1.62
CA VAL A 48 -13.71 -0.41 -0.56
C VAL A 48 -12.53 0.29 -1.20
N VAL A 49 -12.53 1.62 -1.13
CA VAL A 49 -11.41 2.45 -1.55
C VAL A 49 -10.66 2.87 -0.30
N ARG A 50 -9.36 2.55 -0.27
CA ARG A 50 -8.45 3.04 0.76
C ARG A 50 -7.54 4.07 0.13
N THR A 51 -7.65 5.30 0.62
CA THR A 51 -6.75 6.40 0.27
C THR A 51 -5.71 6.47 1.36
N LEU A 52 -4.45 6.28 1.00
CA LEU A 52 -3.31 6.41 1.90
C LEU A 52 -2.72 7.81 1.75
N GLU A 53 -2.28 8.38 2.87
CA GLU A 53 -1.53 9.65 2.88
C GLU A 53 -0.37 9.53 1.90
N ALA A 54 -0.34 10.41 0.90
CA ALA A 54 0.84 10.61 0.09
C ALA A 54 1.90 11.24 1.00
N ASN A 55 2.67 10.39 1.70
CA ASN A 55 3.66 10.78 2.71
C ASN A 55 4.38 12.10 2.36
N LEU A 56 4.03 13.17 3.07
CA LEU A 56 4.31 14.55 2.68
C LEU A 56 5.79 14.99 2.78
N HIS A 57 6.70 14.15 3.29
CA HIS A 57 8.09 14.57 3.59
C HIS A 57 9.18 13.54 3.23
N LEU A 58 8.91 12.60 2.31
CA LEU A 58 9.97 11.65 1.89
C LEU A 58 10.98 12.28 0.92
N GLU A 59 10.65 13.40 0.30
CA GLU A 59 11.50 14.07 -0.70
C GLU A 59 12.89 14.43 -0.18
N GLU A 60 13.02 14.85 1.09
CA GLU A 60 14.31 15.21 1.69
C GLU A 60 15.27 14.00 1.82
N TYR A 61 14.72 12.81 2.03
CA TYR A 61 15.49 11.56 2.05
C TYR A 61 15.77 11.05 0.62
N LEU A 62 14.85 11.28 -0.32
CA LEU A 62 14.98 10.88 -1.72
C LEU A 62 15.92 11.79 -2.52
N SER A 63 16.05 13.06 -2.13
CA SER A 63 17.03 14.00 -2.69
C SER A 63 18.44 13.77 -2.13
N GLY A 64 18.55 13.09 -0.98
CA GLY A 64 19.81 12.90 -0.27
C GLY A 64 20.20 14.05 0.65
N GLN A 65 19.29 15.00 0.90
CA GLN A 65 19.50 16.08 1.87
C GLN A 65 19.59 15.55 3.30
N LEU A 66 18.80 14.52 3.63
CA LEU A 66 18.84 13.81 4.90
C LEU A 66 19.37 12.37 4.74
N PRO A 67 20.10 11.85 5.74
CA PRO A 67 20.60 10.49 5.69
C PRO A 67 19.45 9.47 5.76
N LEU A 68 19.54 8.45 4.92
CA LEU A 68 18.59 7.34 4.90
C LEU A 68 19.07 6.23 5.86
N THR A 69 18.47 6.17 7.05
CA THR A 69 18.79 5.19 8.09
C THR A 69 17.69 4.13 8.23
N TRP A 70 17.99 3.04 8.95
CA TRP A 70 16.99 2.04 9.30
C TRP A 70 15.76 2.65 9.98
N ASP A 71 15.94 3.57 10.93
CA ASP A 71 14.82 4.19 11.65
C ASP A 71 13.86 4.94 10.72
N VAL A 72 14.41 5.61 9.70
CA VAL A 72 13.61 6.30 8.67
C VAL A 72 12.80 5.28 7.87
N VAL A 73 13.43 4.21 7.39
CA VAL A 73 12.74 3.17 6.61
C VAL A 73 11.72 2.43 7.47
N PHE A 74 12.07 2.09 8.72
CA PHE A 74 11.18 1.42 9.63
C PHE A 74 9.96 2.28 9.95
N LYS A 75 10.16 3.54 10.32
CA LYS A 75 9.04 4.45 10.64
C LYS A 75 8.10 4.63 9.46
N ASN A 76 8.63 4.89 8.26
CA ASN A 76 7.83 5.28 7.09
C ASN A 76 7.32 4.09 6.27
N VAL A 77 7.87 2.89 6.46
CA VAL A 77 7.50 1.69 5.68
C VAL A 77 7.20 0.51 6.60
N PHE A 78 8.21 -0.05 7.28
CA PHE A 78 8.04 -1.33 7.97
C PHE A 78 7.14 -1.31 9.21
N SER A 79 6.91 -0.14 9.82
CA SER A 79 6.03 0.01 10.98
C SER A 79 4.59 -0.46 10.67
N LEU A 80 4.08 -0.10 9.49
CA LEU A 80 2.78 -0.53 9.01
C LEU A 80 2.77 -2.04 8.74
N PHE A 81 3.79 -2.57 8.06
CA PHE A 81 3.88 -4.02 7.78
C PHE A 81 3.98 -4.85 9.05
N LYS A 82 4.69 -4.36 10.07
CA LYS A 82 4.77 -5.02 11.36
C LYS A 82 3.40 -5.15 12.03
N VAL A 83 2.54 -4.13 11.91
CA VAL A 83 1.18 -4.14 12.45
C VAL A 83 0.25 -5.04 11.62
N LEU A 84 0.32 -4.94 10.30
CA LEU A 84 -0.57 -5.69 9.39
C LEU A 84 -0.22 -7.18 9.28
N TYR A 85 1.07 -7.51 9.40
CA TYR A 85 1.59 -8.86 9.18
C TYR A 85 2.39 -9.34 10.39
N PRO A 86 1.76 -9.56 11.56
CA PRO A 86 2.46 -9.99 12.78
C PRO A 86 3.15 -11.36 12.61
N VAL A 87 2.62 -12.22 11.73
CA VAL A 87 3.26 -13.51 11.38
C VAL A 87 4.59 -13.28 10.66
N MET A 88 4.72 -12.23 9.84
CA MET A 88 6.01 -11.91 9.21
C MET A 88 7.05 -11.50 10.25
N ASP A 89 6.66 -10.68 11.24
CA ASP A 89 7.57 -10.30 12.34
C ASP A 89 7.99 -11.51 13.20
N ALA A 90 7.14 -12.53 13.31
CA ALA A 90 7.49 -13.78 13.99
C ALA A 90 8.53 -14.63 13.23
N VAL A 91 8.49 -14.62 11.89
CA VAL A 91 9.38 -15.43 11.04
C VAL A 91 10.67 -14.68 10.67
N ILE A 92 10.54 -13.40 10.31
CA ILE A 92 11.64 -12.49 9.98
C ILE A 92 11.42 -11.20 10.78
N PRO A 93 11.93 -11.12 12.02
CA PRO A 93 11.74 -9.96 12.87
C PRO A 93 12.14 -8.66 12.17
N PHE A 94 11.30 -7.62 12.28
CA PHE A 94 11.56 -6.29 11.72
C PHE A 94 12.65 -5.56 12.52
N THR A 95 13.88 -6.00 12.33
CA THR A 95 15.11 -5.42 12.88
C THR A 95 16.07 -5.10 11.74
N GLU A 96 16.95 -4.11 11.95
CA GLU A 96 17.95 -3.73 10.96
C GLU A 96 18.81 -4.93 10.54
N ALA A 97 19.29 -5.74 11.49
CA ALA A 97 20.16 -6.89 11.19
C ALA A 97 19.52 -7.91 10.25
N ASN A 98 18.21 -8.13 10.35
CA ASN A 98 17.49 -9.04 9.47
C ASN A 98 17.22 -8.39 8.12
N TRP A 99 16.71 -7.16 8.11
CA TRP A 99 16.23 -6.54 6.88
C TRP A 99 17.33 -5.85 6.06
N SER A 100 18.50 -5.60 6.65
CA SER A 100 19.73 -5.21 5.93
C SER A 100 20.48 -6.41 5.33
N ASN A 101 20.00 -7.64 5.57
CA ASN A 101 20.60 -8.83 4.98
C ASN A 101 20.52 -8.78 3.44
N PRO A 102 21.64 -8.91 2.70
CA PRO A 102 21.64 -8.82 1.25
C PRO A 102 20.67 -9.75 0.53
N PHE A 103 20.43 -10.95 1.06
CA PHE A 103 19.46 -11.88 0.50
C PHE A 103 18.03 -11.35 0.61
N ILE A 104 17.66 -10.83 1.79
CA ILE A 104 16.34 -10.25 2.05
C ILE A 104 16.14 -8.99 1.21
N LEU A 105 17.15 -8.11 1.13
CA LEU A 105 17.11 -6.90 0.31
C LEU A 105 16.88 -7.20 -1.17
N ASN A 106 17.62 -8.16 -1.75
CA ASN A 106 17.41 -8.55 -3.15
C ASN A 106 16.01 -9.11 -3.39
N LYS A 107 15.49 -9.92 -2.46
CA LYS A 107 14.10 -10.41 -2.56
C LYS A 107 13.11 -9.25 -2.50
N MET A 108 13.26 -8.34 -1.54
CA MET A 108 12.42 -7.16 -1.41
C MET A 108 12.42 -6.32 -2.70
N LEU A 109 13.59 -6.06 -3.29
CA LEU A 109 13.72 -5.32 -4.54
C LEU A 109 12.91 -5.96 -5.69
N VAL A 110 12.98 -7.28 -5.84
CA VAL A 110 12.19 -8.00 -6.85
C VAL A 110 10.68 -7.86 -6.60
N LEU A 111 10.26 -7.89 -5.34
CA LEU A 111 8.83 -7.81 -4.97
C LEU A 111 8.23 -6.41 -5.17
N ILE A 112 9.04 -5.36 -5.14
CA ILE A 112 8.61 -3.96 -5.34
C ILE A 112 8.89 -3.43 -6.75
N ASP A 113 9.58 -4.20 -7.60
CA ASP A 113 9.88 -3.79 -8.97
C ASP A 113 8.61 -3.79 -9.84
N VAL A 114 8.24 -2.60 -10.34
CA VAL A 114 7.04 -2.37 -11.16
C VAL A 114 7.04 -3.22 -12.44
N SER A 115 8.20 -3.62 -12.97
CA SER A 115 8.27 -4.52 -14.13
C SER A 115 7.65 -5.90 -13.84
N ASN A 116 7.58 -6.29 -12.56
CA ASN A 116 6.95 -7.52 -12.11
C ASN A 116 5.44 -7.37 -11.88
N TRP A 117 4.81 -6.21 -12.15
CA TRP A 117 3.38 -5.94 -11.85
C TRP A 117 2.41 -7.08 -12.24
N ASN A 118 2.65 -7.72 -13.39
CA ASN A 118 1.83 -8.81 -13.92
C ASN A 118 2.24 -10.21 -13.45
N GLN A 119 3.29 -10.32 -12.63
CA GLN A 119 3.83 -11.58 -12.14
C GLN A 119 3.18 -11.94 -10.79
N PRO A 120 2.94 -13.24 -10.53
CA PRO A 120 2.40 -13.70 -9.24
C PRO A 120 3.24 -13.28 -8.02
N LEU A 121 4.53 -13.01 -8.25
CA LEU A 121 5.48 -12.61 -7.22
C LEU A 121 5.36 -11.13 -6.82
N TYR A 122 4.73 -10.28 -7.63
CA TYR A 122 4.51 -8.88 -7.27
C TYR A 122 3.34 -8.78 -6.30
N MET A 123 3.67 -8.84 -5.01
CA MET A 123 2.73 -9.13 -3.94
C MET A 123 1.58 -8.11 -3.83
N PRO A 124 0.39 -8.51 -3.34
CA PRO A 124 -0.65 -7.57 -2.91
C PRO A 124 -0.12 -6.59 -1.84
N VAL A 125 0.75 -7.11 -0.96
CA VAL A 125 1.42 -6.42 0.14
C VAL A 125 2.30 -5.26 -0.35
N THR A 126 2.91 -5.37 -1.54
CA THR A 126 3.71 -4.29 -2.14
C THR A 126 2.86 -3.28 -2.92
N ARG A 127 1.59 -3.60 -3.21
CA ARG A 127 0.61 -2.63 -3.75
C ARG A 127 0.11 -1.64 -2.70
N ASP A 128 0.33 -1.94 -1.41
CA ASP A 128 0.03 -1.03 -0.30
C ASP A 128 1.13 0.06 -0.12
N LEU A 129 2.23 -0.01 -0.88
CA LEU A 129 3.30 0.99 -0.85
C LEU A 129 3.05 2.11 -1.85
N SER A 130 3.14 3.37 -1.41
CA SER A 130 3.20 4.51 -2.31
C SER A 130 4.48 4.50 -3.16
N VAL A 131 4.48 5.19 -4.29
CA VAL A 131 5.65 5.30 -5.18
C VAL A 131 6.88 5.81 -4.43
N GLN A 132 6.71 6.79 -3.54
CA GLN A 132 7.81 7.35 -2.75
C GLN A 132 8.35 6.34 -1.73
N GLN A 133 7.49 5.53 -1.10
CA GLN A 133 7.92 4.46 -0.19
C GLN A 133 8.69 3.37 -0.95
N GLN A 134 8.26 3.01 -2.17
CA GLN A 134 8.99 2.07 -3.03
C GLN A 134 10.38 2.63 -3.38
N GLN A 135 10.47 3.90 -3.79
CA GLN A 135 11.74 4.58 -4.05
C GLN A 135 12.64 4.64 -2.82
N LEU A 136 12.06 4.88 -1.64
CA LEU A 136 12.79 4.90 -0.36
C LEU A 136 13.43 3.54 -0.08
N LEU A 137 12.67 2.44 -0.23
CA LEU A 137 13.18 1.07 -0.08
C LEU A 137 14.26 0.75 -1.11
N GLN A 138 14.09 1.16 -2.37
CA GLN A 138 15.07 0.97 -3.43
C GLN A 138 16.38 1.69 -3.11
N ARG A 139 16.33 2.98 -2.71
CA ARG A 139 17.53 3.73 -2.33
C ARG A 139 18.23 3.11 -1.13
N TRP A 140 17.48 2.72 -0.09
CA TRP A 140 18.05 2.10 1.11
C TRP A 140 18.72 0.76 0.79
N ALA A 141 18.07 -0.10 0.01
CA ALA A 141 18.65 -1.36 -0.42
C ALA A 141 19.92 -1.16 -1.26
N ASN A 142 19.88 -0.23 -2.23
CA ASN A 142 21.03 0.08 -3.08
C ASN A 142 22.20 0.68 -2.29
N GLN A 143 21.94 1.50 -1.27
CA GLN A 143 22.99 2.01 -0.39
C GLN A 143 23.76 0.88 0.33
N ILE A 144 23.05 -0.19 0.72
CA ILE A 144 23.66 -1.35 1.41
C ILE A 144 24.33 -2.32 0.42
N LEU A 145 23.68 -2.59 -0.71
CA LEU A 145 24.16 -3.55 -1.72
C LEU A 145 25.29 -2.99 -2.59
N HIS A 146 25.29 -1.67 -2.84
CA HIS A 146 26.21 -0.97 -3.73
C HIS A 146 26.81 0.29 -3.08
N PRO A 147 27.59 0.15 -1.99
CA PRO A 147 28.11 1.28 -1.21
C PRO A 147 29.06 2.21 -1.99
N THR A 148 29.58 1.78 -3.15
CA THR A 148 30.60 2.51 -3.95
C THR A 148 30.04 3.39 -5.08
N GLN A 149 28.73 3.48 -5.28
CA GLN A 149 28.12 4.31 -6.35
C GLN A 149 27.52 5.64 -5.87
N ASN A 150 27.71 6.02 -4.61
CA ASN A 150 27.28 7.30 -4.07
C ASN A 150 28.41 8.34 -4.18
N VAL A 151 28.71 8.80 -5.40
CA VAL A 151 29.44 10.04 -5.69
C VAL A 151 28.67 10.83 -6.73
#